data_AF-A0A1H9KE52-F1
#
_entry.id   AF-A0A1H9KE52-F1
#
_cell.length_a   1.000
_cell.length_b   1.000
_cell.length_c   1.000
_cell.angle_alpha   90.00
_cell.angle_beta   90.00
_cell.angle_gamma   90.00
#
_symmetry.space_group_name_H-M   'P 1'
#
loop_
_entity.id
_entity.type
_entity.pdbx_description
1 polymer ?
#
loop_
_entity_poly.entity_id
_entity_poly.type
_entity_poly.pdbx_seq_one_letter_code
_entity_poly.pdbx_strand_id
1 'polypeptide(L)'
;MTENTSRSHFRVRRAAAVGTALLSAAASVLLAQPAQAAGPNGAVNIRGQESWNTDEMMSRVCGTRGDTRYQDWYVNVTTGELRDHSSWRKGPVWHKDHRKWTLQPGWERFEGHCEYPVASSWTYRDAWRPISETRTNCTDSGYSLELSREYSTSKSYSHTVGGSTTVEADINSWFGVSAEASYSYSWAIENSVSVANNDVIEIGAQKTAWIEASPMKRVVRVNPVFKVDSYTWNPTGKRGDVVDVTTWRDRGYDRIYSYGNYIDGTADELKSDGKPMMTFRKKDRPAGTECN
;
A
#
# COMPACT_ATOMS: atom_id res chain seq x y z
N MET A 1 -27.20 59.13 -52.51
CA MET A 1 -28.67 59.08 -52.64
C MET A 1 -29.07 57.65 -52.33
N THR A 2 -29.34 57.33 -51.06
CA THR A 2 -30.54 57.61 -50.24
C THR A 2 -31.46 56.40 -50.24
N GLU A 3 -31.76 55.91 -49.04
CA GLU A 3 -32.66 54.80 -48.77
C GLU A 3 -34.07 55.06 -49.31
N ASN A 4 -34.84 53.99 -49.54
CA ASN A 4 -36.14 53.96 -48.87
C ASN A 4 -36.65 52.54 -48.58
N THR A 5 -37.35 52.42 -47.46
CA THR A 5 -37.87 51.17 -46.90
C THR A 5 -39.37 51.08 -47.17
N SER A 6 -39.94 49.88 -47.38
CA SER A 6 -41.38 49.67 -47.12
C SER A 6 -41.74 48.24 -46.72
N ARG A 7 -42.78 48.13 -45.88
CA ARG A 7 -43.39 46.89 -45.36
C ARG A 7 -44.40 46.37 -46.39
N SER A 8 -44.85 45.10 -46.42
CA SER A 8 -45.47 44.27 -45.37
C SER A 8 -45.54 42.79 -45.88
N HIS A 9 -46.27 41.80 -45.34
CA HIS A 9 -47.35 41.71 -44.34
C HIS A 9 -47.36 40.30 -43.66
N PHE A 10 -48.38 39.97 -42.87
CA PHE A 10 -48.55 38.68 -42.16
C PHE A 10 -49.16 37.56 -43.02
N ARG A 11 -48.80 36.30 -42.73
CA ARG A 11 -49.78 35.21 -42.45
C ARG A 11 -49.14 34.00 -41.75
N VAL A 12 -49.67 33.65 -40.59
CA VAL A 12 -49.33 32.42 -39.86
C VAL A 12 -50.15 31.25 -40.41
N ARG A 13 -49.51 30.12 -40.71
CA ARG A 13 -50.16 28.80 -40.75
C ARG A 13 -49.25 27.76 -40.10
N ARG A 14 -49.78 27.07 -39.07
CA ARG A 14 -49.15 25.90 -38.47
C ARG A 14 -49.26 24.71 -39.44
N ALA A 15 -48.18 23.97 -39.62
CA ALA A 15 -48.21 22.61 -40.12
C ALA A 15 -47.18 21.81 -39.34
N ALA A 16 -47.64 20.86 -38.52
CA ALA A 16 -46.76 19.88 -37.89
C ALA A 16 -46.54 18.75 -38.90
N ALA A 17 -45.27 18.41 -39.15
CA ALA A 17 -44.89 17.23 -39.92
C ALA A 17 -43.88 16.43 -39.10
N VAL A 18 -44.29 15.24 -38.67
CA VAL A 18 -43.40 14.27 -38.01
C VAL A 18 -42.44 13.74 -39.07
N GLY A 19 -41.14 13.94 -38.86
CA GLY A 19 -40.08 13.48 -39.75
C GLY A 19 -39.07 12.62 -38.99
N THR A 20 -39.17 11.30 -39.14
CA THR A 20 -38.17 10.34 -38.65
C THR A 20 -36.86 10.49 -39.41
N ALA A 21 -35.79 10.85 -38.72
CA ALA A 21 -34.42 10.74 -39.21
C ALA A 21 -33.69 9.61 -38.48
N LEU A 22 -33.52 8.48 -39.18
CA LEU A 22 -32.53 7.46 -38.83
C LEU A 22 -31.13 7.93 -39.25
N LEU A 23 -30.09 7.27 -38.71
CA LEU A 23 -28.65 7.51 -38.91
C LEU A 23 -28.05 8.68 -38.11
N SER A 24 -27.45 8.34 -36.97
CA SER A 24 -26.35 9.10 -36.36
C SER A 24 -25.36 8.14 -35.70
N ALA A 25 -24.17 8.05 -36.31
CA ALA A 25 -22.88 7.60 -35.79
C ALA A 25 -22.83 6.64 -34.58
N ALA A 26 -22.25 5.46 -34.82
CA ALA A 26 -21.37 4.83 -33.83
C ALA A 26 -20.14 5.74 -33.61
N ALA A 27 -20.24 6.68 -32.67
CA ALA A 27 -19.12 7.46 -32.19
C ALA A 27 -18.55 6.75 -30.95
N SER A 28 -17.42 6.09 -31.12
CA SER A 28 -16.69 5.43 -30.05
C SER A 28 -16.42 6.42 -28.92
N VAL A 29 -17.12 6.26 -27.78
CA VAL A 29 -16.77 6.97 -26.55
C VAL A 29 -15.52 6.32 -25.99
N LEU A 30 -14.38 6.66 -26.59
CA LEU A 30 -13.09 6.60 -25.93
C LEU A 30 -13.19 7.55 -24.74
N LEU A 31 -13.63 7.00 -23.61
CA LEU A 31 -13.46 7.64 -22.31
C LEU A 31 -11.95 7.79 -22.13
N ALA A 32 -11.44 8.98 -22.45
CA ALA A 32 -10.11 9.39 -22.06
C ALA A 32 -10.07 9.37 -20.54
N GLN A 33 -9.65 8.23 -19.97
CA GLN A 33 -9.44 8.11 -18.55
C GLN A 33 -8.46 9.22 -18.16
N PRO A 34 -8.74 9.99 -17.09
CA PRO A 34 -7.79 10.99 -16.64
C PRO A 34 -6.46 10.27 -16.41
N ALA A 35 -5.35 10.86 -16.89
CA ALA A 35 -4.03 10.30 -16.70
C ALA A 35 -3.78 10.11 -15.20
N GLN A 36 -4.00 8.88 -14.72
CA GLN A 36 -3.86 8.58 -13.31
C GLN A 36 -2.38 8.73 -12.99
N ALA A 37 -2.07 9.48 -11.94
CA ALA A 37 -0.71 9.61 -11.47
C ALA A 37 -0.14 8.21 -11.29
N ALA A 38 0.93 7.92 -12.02
CA ALA A 38 1.57 6.61 -12.04
C ALA A 38 1.89 6.21 -10.59
N GLY A 39 1.34 5.08 -10.15
CA GLY A 39 1.58 4.54 -8.84
C GLY A 39 2.99 3.96 -8.71
N PRO A 40 3.25 3.24 -7.61
CA PRO A 40 4.52 2.56 -7.38
C PRO A 40 4.94 1.71 -8.59
N ASN A 41 6.18 1.88 -9.04
CA ASN A 41 6.72 1.27 -10.27
C ASN A 41 5.87 1.46 -11.55
N GLY A 42 5.16 2.58 -11.68
CA GLY A 42 4.33 2.85 -12.86
C GLY A 42 2.92 2.22 -12.84
N ALA A 43 2.55 1.55 -11.75
CA ALA A 43 1.30 0.79 -11.67
C ALA A 43 0.03 1.67 -11.62
N VAL A 44 -1.07 1.16 -12.15
CA VAL A 44 -2.38 1.83 -12.11
C VAL A 44 -3.19 1.35 -10.90
N ASN A 45 -3.83 2.29 -10.19
CA ASN A 45 -4.61 1.99 -8.98
C ASN A 45 -6.02 1.49 -9.33
N ILE A 46 -6.25 0.18 -9.24
CA ILE A 46 -7.56 -0.42 -9.54
C ILE A 46 -8.57 -0.34 -8.39
N ARG A 47 -8.25 0.35 -7.27
CA ARG A 47 -9.21 0.57 -6.17
C ARG A 47 -10.43 1.35 -6.67
N GLY A 48 -11.62 0.73 -6.58
CA GLY A 48 -12.88 1.34 -7.02
C GLY A 48 -13.03 1.48 -8.53
N GLN A 49 -12.13 0.91 -9.34
CA GLN A 49 -12.32 0.78 -10.79
C GLN A 49 -13.15 -0.45 -11.18
N GLU A 50 -13.08 -1.51 -10.36
CA GLU A 50 -13.93 -2.69 -10.48
C GLU A 50 -15.09 -2.63 -9.46
N SER A 51 -16.18 -3.36 -9.69
CA SER A 51 -17.34 -3.39 -8.79
C SER A 51 -17.18 -4.32 -7.57
N TRP A 52 -15.97 -4.83 -7.32
CA TRP A 52 -15.62 -5.73 -6.22
C TRP A 52 -14.38 -5.24 -5.46
N ASN A 53 -14.10 -5.85 -4.30
CA ASN A 53 -13.01 -5.42 -3.43
C ASN A 53 -11.62 -5.79 -4.00
N THR A 54 -10.99 -4.83 -4.69
CA THR A 54 -9.65 -4.98 -5.24
C THR A 54 -8.54 -4.89 -4.19
N ASP A 55 -8.79 -4.40 -2.97
CA ASP A 55 -7.81 -4.49 -1.87
C ASP A 55 -7.63 -5.96 -1.43
N GLU A 56 -8.73 -6.67 -1.18
CA GLU A 56 -8.73 -8.10 -0.84
C GLU A 56 -8.20 -8.96 -1.99
N MET A 57 -8.55 -8.62 -3.24
CA MET A 57 -8.01 -9.30 -4.42
C MET A 57 -6.48 -9.18 -4.46
N MET A 58 -5.94 -7.96 -4.37
CA MET A 58 -4.49 -7.73 -4.41
C MET A 58 -3.76 -8.32 -3.20
N SER A 59 -4.41 -8.34 -2.03
CA SER A 59 -3.91 -9.04 -0.84
C SER A 59 -3.80 -10.55 -1.07
N ARG A 60 -4.78 -11.18 -1.73
CA ARG A 60 -4.72 -12.61 -2.04
C ARG A 60 -3.73 -12.95 -3.16
N VAL A 61 -3.65 -12.10 -4.19
CA VAL A 61 -2.74 -12.28 -5.33
C VAL A 61 -1.28 -12.10 -4.91
N CYS A 62 -0.93 -11.04 -4.17
CA CYS A 62 0.46 -10.80 -3.76
C CYS A 62 0.81 -11.26 -2.33
N GLY A 63 -0.18 -11.69 -1.53
CA GLY A 63 0.03 -12.29 -0.21
C GLY A 63 0.79 -11.42 0.79
N THR A 64 1.32 -12.05 1.84
CA THR A 64 2.25 -11.44 2.83
C THR A 64 3.64 -12.09 2.81
N ARG A 65 3.93 -12.94 1.81
CA ARG A 65 5.18 -13.73 1.74
C ARG A 65 6.22 -13.24 0.72
N GLY A 66 5.90 -12.22 -0.08
CA GLY A 66 6.85 -11.63 -1.01
C GLY A 66 7.09 -12.52 -2.23
N ASP A 67 6.12 -13.33 -2.63
CA ASP A 67 6.30 -14.29 -3.72
C ASP A 67 6.29 -13.56 -5.06
N THR A 68 7.48 -13.41 -5.64
CA THR A 68 7.74 -12.82 -6.97
C THR A 68 7.66 -13.86 -8.08
N ARG A 69 7.31 -15.11 -7.77
CA ARG A 69 7.14 -16.15 -8.79
C ARG A 69 5.89 -15.91 -9.63
N TYR A 70 5.86 -16.61 -10.76
CA TYR A 70 4.72 -16.70 -11.64
C TYR A 70 3.46 -17.18 -10.91
N GLN A 71 2.35 -16.51 -11.18
CA GLN A 71 1.03 -16.82 -10.64
C GLN A 71 0.00 -16.90 -11.76
N ASP A 72 -1.00 -17.77 -11.60
CA ASP A 72 -2.15 -17.94 -12.49
C ASP A 72 -3.43 -17.89 -11.64
N TRP A 73 -4.26 -16.89 -11.94
CA TRP A 73 -5.47 -16.57 -11.20
C TRP A 73 -6.67 -16.43 -12.13
N TYR A 74 -7.86 -16.69 -11.58
CA TYR A 74 -9.14 -16.54 -12.23
C TYR A 74 -10.02 -15.64 -11.37
N VAL A 75 -10.62 -14.62 -11.96
CA VAL A 75 -11.57 -13.71 -11.31
C VAL A 75 -12.92 -13.78 -12.00
N ASN A 76 -13.99 -13.87 -11.21
CA ASN A 76 -15.33 -13.63 -11.71
C ASN A 76 -15.59 -12.12 -11.74
N VAL A 77 -15.79 -11.54 -12.93
CA VAL A 77 -15.93 -10.08 -13.12
C VAL A 77 -17.34 -9.54 -12.89
N THR A 78 -18.16 -10.30 -12.15
CA THR A 78 -19.43 -9.81 -11.58
C THR A 78 -19.37 -9.84 -10.06
N THR A 79 -18.78 -10.88 -9.46
CA THR A 79 -18.76 -11.08 -8.00
C THR A 79 -17.42 -10.74 -7.33
N GLY A 80 -16.33 -10.64 -8.09
CA GLY A 80 -14.97 -10.57 -7.56
C GLY A 80 -14.44 -11.88 -7.00
N GLU A 81 -15.13 -13.01 -7.21
CA GLU A 81 -14.68 -14.31 -6.73
C GLU A 81 -13.33 -14.68 -7.37
N LEU A 82 -12.28 -14.78 -6.54
CA LEU A 82 -10.91 -15.08 -6.96
C LEU A 82 -10.56 -16.55 -6.67
N ARG A 83 -10.03 -17.26 -7.68
CA ARG A 83 -9.59 -18.66 -7.63
C ARG A 83 -8.19 -18.81 -8.23
N ASP A 84 -7.40 -19.73 -7.72
CA ASP A 84 -6.03 -20.01 -8.18
C ASP A 84 -5.97 -21.03 -9.34
N HIS A 85 -4.75 -21.31 -9.81
CA HIS A 85 -4.40 -22.33 -10.79
C HIS A 85 -5.08 -23.71 -10.56
N SER A 86 -5.40 -24.09 -9.31
CA SER A 86 -6.06 -25.37 -9.04
C SER A 86 -7.45 -25.48 -9.67
N SER A 87 -8.05 -24.36 -10.10
CA SER A 87 -9.32 -24.32 -10.83
C SER A 87 -9.20 -24.54 -12.35
N TRP A 88 -7.98 -24.72 -12.88
CA TRP A 88 -7.75 -25.06 -14.29
C TRP A 88 -8.60 -26.24 -14.73
N ARG A 89 -9.41 -26.03 -15.79
CA ARG A 89 -10.33 -27.03 -16.37
C ARG A 89 -11.37 -27.60 -15.39
N LYS A 90 -11.73 -26.83 -14.35
CA LYS A 90 -12.82 -27.17 -13.41
C LYS A 90 -13.94 -26.12 -13.49
N GLY A 91 -15.19 -26.58 -13.36
CA GLY A 91 -16.32 -25.67 -13.17
C GLY A 91 -16.24 -24.97 -11.80
N PRO A 92 -16.76 -23.74 -11.66
CA PRO A 92 -17.51 -22.95 -12.64
C PRO A 92 -16.62 -22.05 -13.53
N VAL A 93 -15.30 -22.13 -13.40
CA VAL A 93 -14.36 -21.27 -14.16
C VAL A 93 -14.25 -21.72 -15.62
N TRP A 94 -14.23 -23.04 -15.84
CA TRP A 94 -14.06 -23.68 -17.13
C TRP A 94 -15.25 -24.56 -17.49
N HIS A 95 -15.62 -24.56 -18.76
CA HIS A 95 -16.60 -25.49 -19.33
C HIS A 95 -16.07 -26.11 -20.63
N LYS A 96 -16.82 -27.08 -21.18
CA LYS A 96 -16.46 -27.74 -22.44
C LYS A 96 -17.27 -27.20 -23.61
N ASP A 97 -16.59 -26.57 -24.56
CA ASP A 97 -17.08 -26.26 -25.89
C ASP A 97 -16.56 -27.32 -26.88
N HIS A 98 -17.44 -28.00 -27.60
CA HIS A 98 -17.11 -29.11 -28.52
C HIS A 98 -16.02 -30.08 -27.99
N ARG A 99 -16.18 -30.54 -26.75
CA ARG A 99 -15.24 -31.40 -25.97
C ARG A 99 -13.91 -30.75 -25.56
N LYS A 100 -13.58 -29.54 -26.00
CA LYS A 100 -12.39 -28.77 -25.61
C LYS A 100 -12.72 -27.85 -24.44
N TRP A 101 -11.79 -27.66 -23.51
CA TRP A 101 -11.98 -26.72 -22.41
C TRP A 101 -11.82 -25.27 -22.89
N THR A 102 -12.65 -24.38 -22.34
CA THR A 102 -12.65 -22.93 -22.56
C THR A 102 -13.21 -22.22 -21.32
N LEU A 103 -12.83 -20.96 -21.11
CA LEU A 103 -13.32 -20.15 -19.99
C LEU A 103 -14.84 -19.97 -20.10
N GLN A 104 -15.52 -20.00 -18.96
CA GLN A 104 -16.95 -19.71 -18.87
C GLN A 104 -17.17 -18.18 -18.89
N PRO A 105 -18.19 -17.66 -19.59
CA PRO A 105 -18.47 -16.23 -19.59
C PRO A 105 -18.60 -15.62 -18.19
N GLY A 106 -18.02 -14.45 -18.01
CA GLY A 106 -17.91 -13.78 -16.71
C GLY A 106 -16.72 -14.24 -15.86
N TRP A 107 -15.96 -15.27 -16.28
CA TRP A 107 -14.64 -15.59 -15.72
C TRP A 107 -13.53 -15.08 -16.65
N GLU A 108 -12.58 -14.38 -16.05
CA GLU A 108 -11.38 -13.87 -16.70
C GLU A 108 -10.16 -14.46 -15.98
N ARG A 109 -9.11 -14.80 -16.74
CA ARG A 109 -7.85 -15.36 -16.26
C ARG A 109 -6.76 -14.29 -16.36
N PHE A 110 -5.88 -14.20 -15.38
CA PHE A 110 -4.70 -13.35 -15.44
C PHE A 110 -3.48 -14.04 -14.86
N GLU A 111 -2.36 -13.84 -15.55
CA GLU A 111 -1.09 -14.50 -15.29
C GLU A 111 0.04 -13.46 -15.25
N GLY A 112 1.07 -13.70 -14.44
CA GLY A 112 2.16 -12.75 -14.22
C GLY A 112 2.80 -12.91 -12.85
N HIS A 113 3.38 -11.85 -12.30
CA HIS A 113 4.11 -11.88 -11.02
C HIS A 113 3.87 -10.65 -10.16
N CYS A 114 4.19 -10.75 -8.87
CA CYS A 114 4.16 -9.62 -7.95
C CYS A 114 5.51 -8.92 -7.83
N GLU A 115 5.47 -7.60 -7.79
CA GLU A 115 6.58 -6.68 -7.54
C GLU A 115 6.28 -5.93 -6.23
N TYR A 116 7.31 -5.66 -5.43
CA TYR A 116 7.16 -5.05 -4.09
C TYR A 116 7.92 -3.71 -3.97
N PRO A 117 7.58 -2.71 -4.81
CA PRO A 117 8.26 -1.41 -4.79
C PRO A 117 7.94 -0.62 -3.52
N VAL A 118 8.92 0.17 -3.08
CA VAL A 118 8.69 1.24 -2.09
C VAL A 118 7.75 2.27 -2.72
N ALA A 119 6.67 2.58 -2.01
CA ALA A 119 5.69 3.60 -2.39
C ALA A 119 5.92 4.93 -1.68
N SER A 120 6.31 4.89 -0.40
CA SER A 120 6.65 6.08 0.38
C SER A 120 7.50 5.73 1.60
N SER A 121 8.12 6.73 2.22
CA SER A 121 8.77 6.61 3.52
C SER A 121 8.64 7.92 4.28
N TRP A 122 8.51 7.83 5.60
CA TRP A 122 8.49 8.99 6.50
C TRP A 122 9.16 8.62 7.83
N THR A 123 9.52 9.65 8.59
CA THR A 123 10.10 9.50 9.93
C THR A 123 9.19 10.13 10.97
N TYR A 124 9.15 9.55 12.16
CA TYR A 124 8.41 10.10 13.29
C TYR A 124 9.17 9.84 14.59
N ARG A 125 8.96 10.71 15.57
CA ARG A 125 9.56 10.59 16.89
C ARG A 125 8.67 9.70 17.77
N ASP A 126 9.23 8.61 18.28
CA ASP A 126 8.54 7.69 19.17
C ASP A 126 8.37 8.26 20.58
N ALA A 127 7.51 7.63 21.38
CA ALA A 127 7.30 7.97 22.78
C ALA A 127 8.61 7.93 23.59
N TRP A 128 8.67 8.79 24.61
CA TRP A 128 9.76 8.75 25.59
C TRP A 128 9.65 7.48 26.44
N ARG A 129 10.72 6.70 26.49
CA ARG A 129 10.83 5.50 27.34
C ARG A 129 12.07 5.56 28.24
N PRO A 130 12.01 5.06 29.49
CA PRO A 130 13.21 4.87 30.31
C PRO A 130 14.22 3.98 29.60
N ILE A 131 15.50 4.32 29.72
CA ILE A 131 16.63 3.56 29.15
C ILE A 131 17.76 3.36 30.16
N SER A 132 17.63 3.86 31.38
CA SER A 132 18.54 3.58 32.49
C SER A 132 17.77 2.91 33.62
N GLU A 133 18.50 2.34 34.57
CA GLU A 133 17.96 2.13 35.90
C GLU A 133 17.44 3.45 36.52
N THR A 134 16.56 3.32 37.50
CA THR A 134 16.03 4.43 38.29
C THR A 134 16.76 4.48 39.63
N ARG A 135 17.28 5.65 40.02
CA ARG A 135 18.03 5.83 41.27
C ARG A 135 17.35 6.85 42.17
N THR A 136 17.27 6.52 43.45
CA THR A 136 16.71 7.39 44.48
C THR A 136 17.83 7.90 45.37
N ASN A 137 17.81 9.20 45.64
CA ASN A 137 18.60 9.85 46.66
C ASN A 137 17.71 10.12 47.87
N CYS A 138 17.96 9.44 48.99
CA CYS A 138 17.26 9.62 50.26
C CYS A 138 18.01 10.51 51.25
N THR A 139 19.09 11.17 50.84
CA THR A 139 19.81 12.13 51.69
C THR A 139 19.26 13.55 51.49
N ASP A 140 19.58 14.43 52.44
CA ASP A 140 19.21 15.84 52.42
C ASP A 140 20.15 16.71 51.53
N SER A 141 21.04 16.08 50.77
CA SER A 141 22.00 16.72 49.87
C SER A 141 21.97 16.09 48.49
N GLY A 142 22.16 16.88 47.42
CA GLY A 142 22.29 16.32 46.07
C GLY A 142 23.63 15.61 45.85
N TYR A 143 23.65 14.60 44.98
CA TYR A 143 24.89 13.95 44.51
C TYR A 143 24.88 13.67 43.01
N SER A 144 26.07 13.53 42.42
CA SER A 144 26.24 13.10 41.03
C SER A 144 26.50 11.60 40.96
N LEU A 145 25.86 10.91 40.02
CA LEU A 145 26.01 9.48 39.79
C LEU A 145 26.10 9.17 38.30
N GLU A 146 26.96 8.23 37.96
CA GLU A 146 27.06 7.68 36.62
C GLU A 146 26.01 6.57 36.42
N LEU A 147 25.12 6.74 35.45
CA LEU A 147 24.09 5.77 35.08
C LEU A 147 24.42 5.11 33.74
N SER A 148 24.41 3.77 33.70
CA SER A 148 24.36 3.04 32.44
C SER A 148 23.02 3.30 31.75
N ARG A 149 23.09 3.54 30.43
CA ARG A 149 21.94 3.58 29.54
C ARG A 149 22.03 2.45 28.55
N GLU A 150 20.97 1.67 28.43
CA GLU A 150 20.84 0.56 27.49
C GLU A 150 19.65 0.79 26.57
N TYR A 151 19.91 0.71 25.27
CA TYR A 151 18.88 0.80 24.24
C TYR A 151 19.14 -0.23 23.16
N SER A 152 18.14 -1.05 22.83
CA SER A 152 18.14 -1.89 21.62
C SER A 152 17.08 -1.40 20.63
N THR A 153 17.41 -1.43 19.34
CA THR A 153 16.47 -1.10 18.26
C THR A 153 15.33 -2.10 18.18
N SER A 154 14.17 -1.63 17.72
CA SER A 154 12.98 -2.45 17.57
C SER A 154 12.41 -2.31 16.16
N LYS A 155 12.00 -3.43 15.58
CA LYS A 155 11.33 -3.49 14.29
C LYS A 155 9.94 -4.13 14.38
N SER A 156 9.05 -3.72 13.50
CA SER A 156 7.71 -4.28 13.33
C SER A 156 7.25 -4.15 11.88
N TYR A 157 6.33 -5.03 11.48
CA TYR A 157 5.67 -4.97 10.19
C TYR A 157 4.16 -5.04 10.38
N SER A 158 3.43 -4.32 9.54
CA SER A 158 1.98 -4.42 9.47
C SER A 158 1.47 -4.46 8.04
N HIS A 159 0.49 -5.32 7.77
CA HIS A 159 -0.23 -5.39 6.51
C HIS A 159 -1.60 -4.74 6.67
N THR A 160 -1.93 -3.79 5.80
CA THR A 160 -3.26 -3.18 5.75
C THR A 160 -3.98 -3.60 4.47
N VAL A 161 -5.23 -4.10 4.64
CA VAL A 161 -6.15 -4.48 3.57
C VAL A 161 -7.50 -3.81 3.84
N GLY A 162 -7.92 -2.90 2.98
CA GLY A 162 -9.23 -2.23 3.09
C GLY A 162 -9.41 -1.35 4.34
N GLY A 163 -8.35 -1.10 5.10
CA GLY A 163 -8.36 -0.41 6.39
C GLY A 163 -8.32 -1.35 7.62
N SER A 164 -8.43 -2.66 7.43
CA SER A 164 -8.07 -3.64 8.46
C SER A 164 -6.55 -3.84 8.47
N THR A 165 -5.93 -3.86 9.64
CA THR A 165 -4.46 -3.97 9.77
C THR A 165 -4.06 -5.15 10.66
N THR A 166 -3.23 -6.05 10.13
CA THR A 166 -2.60 -7.16 10.88
C THR A 166 -1.13 -6.84 11.15
N VAL A 167 -0.59 -7.38 12.26
CA VAL A 167 0.84 -7.30 12.60
C VAL A 167 1.43 -8.70 12.41
N GLU A 168 2.39 -8.85 11.50
CA GLU A 168 2.91 -10.16 11.07
C GLU A 168 4.43 -10.19 11.12
N ALA A 169 5.00 -11.23 11.72
CA ALA A 169 6.46 -11.38 11.86
C ALA A 169 7.14 -11.84 10.55
N ASP A 170 6.40 -12.49 9.64
CA ASP A 170 6.96 -13.14 8.45
C ASP A 170 7.19 -12.20 7.25
N ILE A 171 6.80 -10.92 7.37
CA ILE A 171 6.94 -9.89 6.32
C ILE A 171 8.42 -9.46 6.11
N ASN A 172 9.36 -9.90 6.96
CA ASN A 172 10.79 -9.55 6.88
C ASN A 172 11.40 -9.69 5.47
N SER A 173 11.01 -10.69 4.67
CA SER A 173 11.59 -10.95 3.33
C SER A 173 11.34 -9.85 2.29
N TRP A 174 10.39 -8.94 2.55
CA TRP A 174 9.95 -7.91 1.61
C TRP A 174 10.93 -6.73 1.58
N PHE A 175 11.38 -6.33 2.77
CA PHE A 175 12.22 -5.16 2.96
C PHE A 175 13.69 -5.45 2.65
N GLY A 176 14.14 -6.70 2.81
CA GLY A 176 15.52 -7.13 2.58
C GLY A 176 16.01 -7.14 1.12
N VAL A 177 15.20 -6.71 0.13
CA VAL A 177 15.67 -6.53 -1.26
C VAL A 177 15.31 -5.16 -1.81
N SER A 178 14.03 -4.76 -1.78
CA SER A 178 13.61 -3.47 -2.36
C SER A 178 13.85 -2.27 -1.44
N ALA A 179 13.74 -2.46 -0.12
CA ALA A 179 14.07 -1.41 0.85
C ALA A 179 15.56 -1.40 1.23
N GLU A 180 16.28 -2.53 1.16
CA GLU A 180 17.74 -2.57 1.26
C GLU A 180 18.39 -1.65 0.20
N ALA A 181 18.02 -1.82 -1.07
CA ALA A 181 18.51 -1.00 -2.18
C ALA A 181 18.19 0.51 -2.02
N SER A 182 17.18 0.86 -1.20
CA SER A 182 16.71 2.24 -1.00
C SER A 182 17.22 2.90 0.29
N TYR A 183 17.45 2.11 1.36
CA TYR A 183 17.63 2.62 2.73
C TYR A 183 18.63 1.85 3.62
N SER A 184 19.36 0.86 3.08
CA SER A 184 20.26 -0.09 3.78
C SER A 184 21.14 0.47 4.92
N TYR A 185 21.57 1.73 4.85
CA TYR A 185 22.48 2.35 5.82
C TYR A 185 21.81 3.34 6.80
N SER A 186 20.48 3.54 6.72
CA SER A 186 19.75 4.55 7.49
C SER A 186 18.66 3.99 8.41
N TRP A 187 18.51 2.67 8.50
CA TRP A 187 17.33 2.05 9.11
C TRP A 187 17.60 0.66 9.70
N ALA A 188 17.24 0.46 10.97
CA ALA A 188 17.49 -0.76 11.74
C ALA A 188 16.48 -1.90 11.46
N ILE A 189 16.10 -2.09 10.20
CA ILE A 189 15.10 -3.11 9.80
C ILE A 189 15.68 -4.53 9.76
N GLU A 190 16.99 -4.67 9.58
CA GLU A 190 17.66 -5.97 9.60
C GLU A 190 18.37 -6.20 10.93
N ASN A 191 19.28 -5.29 11.29
CA ASN A 191 20.20 -5.42 12.43
C ASN A 191 19.65 -4.78 13.71
N SER A 192 19.60 -5.57 14.78
CA SER A 192 19.42 -5.04 16.14
C SER A 192 20.70 -4.32 16.58
N VAL A 193 20.64 -3.00 16.79
CA VAL A 193 21.75 -2.21 17.29
C VAL A 193 21.51 -1.90 18.76
N SER A 194 22.36 -2.46 19.63
CA SER A 194 22.39 -2.13 21.05
C SER A 194 23.39 -1.01 21.31
N VAL A 195 22.96 0.03 22.02
CA VAL A 195 23.83 1.10 22.52
C VAL A 195 23.86 1.02 24.05
N ALA A 196 25.04 0.79 24.59
CA ALA A 196 25.35 0.95 26.01
C ALA A 196 26.26 2.20 26.16
N ASN A 197 25.83 3.20 26.94
CA ASN A 197 26.65 4.36 27.28
C ASN A 197 26.33 4.85 28.69
N ASN A 198 27.36 5.16 29.46
CA ASN A 198 27.18 5.85 30.73
C ASN A 198 26.87 7.35 30.53
N ASP A 199 26.13 7.94 31.48
CA ASP A 199 25.87 9.38 31.60
C ASP A 199 25.97 9.77 33.08
N VAL A 200 26.68 10.86 33.40
CA VAL A 200 26.62 11.44 34.75
C VAL A 200 25.32 12.25 34.89
N ILE A 201 24.51 11.92 35.90
CA ILE A 201 23.31 12.68 36.29
C ILE A 201 23.48 13.26 37.69
N GLU A 202 22.88 14.42 37.92
CA GLU A 202 22.75 15.02 39.24
C GLU A 202 21.38 14.61 39.82
N ILE A 203 21.38 14.06 41.03
CA ILE A 203 20.18 13.64 41.76
C ILE A 203 20.05 14.54 42.98
N GLY A 204 19.05 15.43 42.97
CA GLY A 204 18.77 16.31 44.11
C GLY A 204 18.42 15.54 45.39
N ALA A 205 18.47 16.25 46.52
CA ALA A 205 18.02 15.71 47.81
C ALA A 205 16.58 15.20 47.72
N GLN A 206 16.30 14.04 48.30
CA GLN A 206 14.96 13.41 48.33
C GLN A 206 14.31 13.31 46.91
N LYS A 207 15.11 12.97 45.88
CA LYS A 207 14.65 12.78 44.50
C LYS A 207 14.91 11.36 43.98
N THR A 208 14.02 10.90 43.12
CA THR A 208 14.20 9.72 42.26
C THR A 208 14.41 10.18 40.82
N ALA A 209 15.51 9.76 40.18
CA ALA A 209 15.91 10.18 38.85
C ALA A 209 16.25 9.02 37.89
N TRP A 210 16.04 9.23 36.60
CA TRP A 210 16.30 8.28 35.51
C TRP A 210 16.56 9.02 34.19
N ILE A 211 17.01 8.28 33.17
CA ILE A 211 17.22 8.78 31.81
C ILE A 211 16.20 8.15 30.88
N GLU A 212 15.61 8.98 30.03
CA GLU A 212 14.70 8.56 28.96
C GLU A 212 15.29 8.88 27.59
N ALA A 213 14.98 8.03 26.61
CA ALA A 213 15.15 8.36 25.19
C ALA A 213 13.83 8.35 24.44
N SER A 214 13.79 9.17 23.40
CA SER A 214 12.77 9.17 22.37
C SER A 214 13.49 8.95 21.03
N PRO A 215 13.43 7.73 20.47
CA PRO A 215 14.06 7.41 19.20
C PRO A 215 13.29 8.00 18.02
N MET A 216 14.00 8.27 16.93
CA MET A 216 13.41 8.51 15.62
C MET A 216 13.15 7.17 14.96
N LYS A 217 11.90 6.90 14.60
CA LYS A 217 11.49 5.74 13.80
C LYS A 217 11.36 6.16 12.36
N ARG A 218 11.72 5.26 11.45
CA ARG A 218 11.40 5.33 10.03
C ARG A 218 10.34 4.29 9.71
N VAL A 219 9.33 4.70 8.95
CA VAL A 219 8.39 3.80 8.27
C VAL A 219 8.74 3.80 6.80
N VAL A 220 8.74 2.62 6.19
CA VAL A 220 8.79 2.43 4.73
C VAL A 220 7.54 1.67 4.34
N ARG A 221 6.78 2.24 3.40
CA ARG A 221 5.59 1.63 2.83
C ARG A 221 5.92 0.95 1.51
N VAL A 222 5.52 -0.31 1.41
CA VAL A 222 5.50 -1.10 0.18
C VAL A 222 4.04 -1.27 -0.26
N ASN A 223 3.76 -1.03 -1.53
CA ASN A 223 2.47 -1.36 -2.15
C ASN A 223 2.71 -2.47 -3.16
N PRO A 224 2.17 -3.69 -2.94
CA PRO A 224 2.28 -4.77 -3.91
C PRO A 224 1.67 -4.39 -5.25
N VAL A 225 2.48 -4.52 -6.30
CA VAL A 225 2.09 -4.36 -7.70
C VAL A 225 2.01 -5.75 -8.32
N PHE A 226 0.93 -6.07 -9.02
CA PHE A 226 0.89 -7.25 -9.89
C PHE A 226 1.19 -6.79 -11.31
N LYS A 227 2.24 -7.35 -11.91
CA LYS A 227 2.54 -7.20 -13.33
C LYS A 227 1.90 -8.35 -14.10
N VAL A 228 0.95 -8.00 -14.96
CA VAL A 228 0.28 -8.88 -15.92
C VAL A 228 1.24 -9.20 -17.06
N ASP A 229 1.42 -10.50 -17.34
CA ASP A 229 2.09 -11.00 -18.54
C ASP A 229 1.08 -11.53 -19.57
N SER A 230 -0.06 -12.08 -19.12
CA SER A 230 -1.21 -12.44 -19.97
C SER A 230 -2.52 -12.23 -19.22
N TYR A 231 -3.56 -11.85 -19.98
CA TYR A 231 -4.91 -11.64 -19.52
C TYR A 231 -5.89 -12.22 -20.54
N THR A 232 -6.65 -13.25 -20.17
CA THR A 232 -7.50 -14.02 -21.09
C THR A 232 -8.97 -14.01 -20.62
N TRP A 233 -9.91 -13.78 -21.53
CA TRP A 233 -11.35 -13.97 -21.24
C TRP A 233 -12.10 -14.61 -22.41
N ASN A 234 -13.36 -14.99 -22.17
CA ASN A 234 -14.25 -15.49 -23.20
C ASN A 234 -15.64 -14.84 -23.09
N PRO A 235 -16.03 -13.95 -24.02
CA PRO A 235 -17.30 -13.22 -23.94
C PRO A 235 -18.53 -14.08 -24.26
N THR A 236 -18.40 -15.14 -25.07
CA THR A 236 -19.54 -15.96 -25.54
C THR A 236 -19.56 -17.39 -24.99
N GLY A 237 -18.43 -17.83 -24.46
CA GLY A 237 -18.15 -19.21 -24.06
C GLY A 237 -17.64 -20.09 -25.21
N LYS A 238 -17.67 -19.63 -26.46
CA LYS A 238 -17.16 -20.40 -27.60
C LYS A 238 -15.65 -20.32 -27.66
N ARG A 239 -14.98 -21.43 -27.96
CA ARG A 239 -13.51 -21.47 -28.05
C ARG A 239 -12.93 -20.52 -29.09
N GLY A 240 -13.66 -20.25 -30.17
CA GLY A 240 -13.25 -19.32 -31.23
C GLY A 240 -13.20 -17.84 -30.82
N ASP A 241 -13.89 -17.49 -29.72
CA ASP A 241 -14.12 -16.10 -29.31
C ASP A 241 -13.25 -15.71 -28.11
N VAL A 242 -12.28 -16.56 -27.72
CA VAL A 242 -11.32 -16.28 -26.63
C VAL A 242 -10.45 -15.10 -27.02
N VAL A 243 -10.36 -14.11 -26.12
CA VAL A 243 -9.48 -12.96 -26.23
C VAL A 243 -8.32 -13.13 -25.25
N ASP A 244 -7.11 -12.81 -25.69
CA ASP A 244 -5.88 -12.84 -24.90
C ASP A 244 -5.06 -11.57 -25.20
N VAL A 245 -4.62 -10.88 -24.16
CA VAL A 245 -3.88 -9.61 -24.22
C VAL A 245 -2.81 -9.55 -23.12
N THR A 246 -1.84 -8.65 -23.24
CA THR A 246 -0.76 -8.49 -22.24
C THR A 246 -0.97 -7.27 -21.34
N THR A 247 -2.22 -6.85 -21.12
CA THR A 247 -2.59 -5.71 -20.27
C THR A 247 -3.82 -6.05 -19.43
N TRP A 248 -4.03 -5.34 -18.33
CA TRP A 248 -5.20 -5.54 -17.47
C TRP A 248 -6.49 -5.21 -18.24
N ARG A 249 -7.25 -6.25 -18.61
CA ARG A 249 -8.58 -6.14 -19.25
C ARG A 249 -8.59 -5.25 -20.51
N ASP A 250 -7.51 -5.28 -21.30
CA ASP A 250 -7.28 -4.45 -22.50
C ASP A 250 -7.30 -2.93 -22.27
N ARG A 251 -6.97 -2.48 -21.05
CA ARG A 251 -6.97 -1.05 -20.66
C ARG A 251 -5.64 -0.34 -20.90
N GLY A 252 -4.69 -0.97 -21.58
CA GLY A 252 -3.41 -0.36 -21.97
C GLY A 252 -2.34 -0.25 -20.87
N TYR A 253 -2.57 -0.82 -19.68
CA TYR A 253 -1.58 -0.92 -18.60
C TYR A 253 -1.34 -2.37 -18.18
N ASP A 254 -0.07 -2.75 -17.98
CA ASP A 254 0.35 -4.10 -17.56
C ASP A 254 0.54 -4.22 -16.04
N ARG A 255 0.68 -3.11 -15.31
CA ARG A 255 0.90 -3.09 -13.86
C ARG A 255 -0.30 -2.53 -13.12
N ILE A 256 -0.76 -3.27 -12.12
CA ILE A 256 -1.88 -2.89 -11.24
C ILE A 256 -1.49 -2.94 -9.77
N TYR A 257 -2.09 -2.07 -8.98
CA TYR A 257 -2.06 -2.15 -7.52
C TYR A 257 -3.41 -1.68 -6.95
N SER A 258 -3.63 -1.92 -5.66
CA SER A 258 -4.75 -1.30 -4.94
C SER A 258 -4.21 -0.46 -3.79
N TYR A 259 -4.61 0.81 -3.72
CA TYR A 259 -4.12 1.75 -2.71
C TYR A 259 -4.42 1.31 -1.26
N GLY A 260 -5.45 0.50 -1.03
CA GLY A 260 -5.75 -0.06 0.30
C GLY A 260 -5.12 -1.40 0.60
N ASN A 261 -4.21 -1.89 -0.25
CA ASN A 261 -3.35 -3.04 0.02
C ASN A 261 -1.90 -2.53 0.11
N TYR A 262 -1.38 -2.40 1.33
CA TYR A 262 -0.03 -1.92 1.58
C TYR A 262 0.57 -2.54 2.84
N ILE A 263 1.89 -2.59 2.88
CA ILE A 263 2.67 -3.10 4.00
C ILE A 263 3.64 -2.02 4.48
N ASP A 264 3.58 -1.74 5.78
CA ASP A 264 4.44 -0.78 6.46
C ASP A 264 5.45 -1.54 7.31
N GLY A 265 6.72 -1.37 7.00
CA GLY A 265 7.83 -1.77 7.87
C GLY A 265 8.24 -0.56 8.72
N THR A 266 8.36 -0.75 10.03
CA THR A 266 8.77 0.29 10.98
C THR A 266 9.98 -0.18 11.78
N ALA A 267 11.02 0.65 11.88
CA ALA A 267 12.14 0.43 12.80
C ALA A 267 12.91 1.73 13.08
N ASP A 268 13.93 1.69 13.92
CA ASP A 268 14.74 2.86 14.27
C ASP A 268 15.55 3.41 13.10
N GLU A 269 15.51 4.73 12.93
CA GLU A 269 16.41 5.44 12.03
C GLU A 269 17.83 5.41 12.59
N LEU A 270 18.83 5.19 11.74
CA LEU A 270 20.23 5.13 12.08
C LEU A 270 20.97 6.38 11.61
N LYS A 271 21.94 6.82 12.41
CA LYS A 271 22.94 7.82 12.01
C LYS A 271 23.98 7.17 11.09
N SER A 272 24.82 8.01 10.48
CA SER A 272 25.97 7.55 9.68
C SER A 272 27.01 6.73 10.46
N ASP A 273 27.02 6.78 11.80
CA ASP A 273 27.86 5.91 12.65
C ASP A 273 27.18 4.58 13.02
N GLY A 274 26.04 4.26 12.40
CA GLY A 274 25.25 3.05 12.64
C GLY A 274 24.46 3.05 13.95
N LYS A 275 24.57 4.08 14.80
CA LYS A 275 23.82 4.15 16.06
C LYS A 275 22.41 4.70 15.85
N PRO A 276 21.42 4.32 16.68
CA PRO A 276 20.06 4.83 16.54
C PRO A 276 20.00 6.35 16.74
N MET A 277 19.22 7.02 15.90
CA MET A 277 18.96 8.44 15.99
C MET A 277 17.97 8.70 17.13
N MET A 278 18.48 9.19 18.26
CA MET A 278 17.70 9.38 19.49
C MET A 278 17.90 10.77 20.06
N THR A 279 16.92 11.24 20.82
CA THR A 279 17.07 12.38 21.74
C THR A 279 16.89 11.88 23.16
N PHE A 280 17.74 12.36 24.07
CA PHE A 280 17.78 11.96 25.47
C PHE A 280 17.25 13.08 26.37
N ARG A 281 16.69 12.73 27.52
CA ARG A 281 16.40 13.67 28.61
C ARG A 281 16.62 13.01 29.97
N LYS A 282 17.10 13.80 30.92
CA LYS A 282 17.10 13.43 32.34
C LYS A 282 15.71 13.71 32.90
N LYS A 283 15.22 12.84 33.77
CA LYS A 283 13.95 12.97 34.47
C LYS A 283 14.16 12.77 35.95
N ASP A 284 13.40 13.51 36.75
CA ASP A 284 13.31 13.32 38.19
C ASP A 284 11.87 13.45 38.70
N ARG A 285 11.65 12.96 39.92
CA ARG A 285 10.44 13.17 40.73
C ARG A 285 10.83 13.19 42.22
N PRO A 286 9.99 13.71 43.12
CA PRO A 286 10.17 13.49 44.55
C PRO A 286 10.29 11.99 44.86
N ALA A 287 11.23 11.63 45.73
CA ALA A 287 11.19 10.35 46.39
C ALA A 287 9.93 10.30 47.25
N GLY A 288 9.10 9.28 47.06
CA GLY A 288 7.89 9.05 47.83
C GLY A 288 8.20 8.09 48.97
N THR A 289 7.55 6.92 48.96
CA THR A 289 7.78 5.87 49.97
C THR A 289 9.15 5.18 49.84
N GLU A 290 9.96 5.50 48.83
CA GLU A 290 11.28 4.91 48.62
C GLU A 290 12.34 5.35 49.65
N CYS A 291 12.03 6.35 50.49
CA CYS A 291 12.93 6.91 51.52
C CYS A 291 12.34 6.90 52.94
N ASN A 292 11.27 6.13 53.16
CA ASN A 292 10.60 5.96 54.46
C ASN A 292 11.09 4.71 55.19
#